data_AF-A0A9N9J2S1-F1
#
_entry.id   AF-A0A9N9J2S1-F1
#
_cell.length_a   1.000
_cell.length_b   1.000
_cell.length_c   1.000
_cell.angle_alpha   90.00
_cell.angle_beta   90.00
_cell.angle_gamma   90.00
#
_symmetry.space_group_name_H-M   'P 1'
#
loop_
_entity.id
_entity.type
_entity.pdbx_description
1 polymer ?
#
loop_
_entity_poly.entity_id
_entity_poly.type
_entity_poly.pdbx_seq_one_letter_code
_entity_poly.pdbx_strand_id
1 'polypeptide(L)'
;MPLKYYYVVLISHTPEVYNTLEECDKIVIYTDGSYKNNEKGSYARIGVYYEDRTKQITEPLSEDLQTNNYAKLYAVIRALETCENKLKVIEIKSDSLFVIDSLKT
;
A
#
# COMPACT_ATOMS: atom_id res chain seq x y z
N MET A 1 -9.08 -19.36 -4.89
CA MET A 1 -8.05 -19.08 -3.87
C MET A 1 -8.61 -18.02 -2.93
N PRO A 2 -8.59 -18.21 -1.60
CA PRO A 2 -8.92 -17.11 -0.69
C PRO A 2 -7.84 -16.02 -0.79
N LEU A 3 -8.27 -14.76 -0.90
CA LEU A 3 -7.40 -13.59 -0.82
C LEU A 3 -6.70 -13.58 0.55
N LYS A 4 -5.36 -13.51 0.57
CA LYS A 4 -4.57 -13.38 1.80
C LYS A 4 -4.24 -11.89 2.00
N TYR A 5 -4.70 -11.30 3.09
CA TYR A 5 -4.41 -9.92 3.47
C TYR A 5 -3.24 -9.87 4.46
N TYR A 6 -2.42 -8.81 4.43
CA TYR A 6 -1.27 -8.62 5.32
C TYR A 6 -1.26 -7.19 5.85
N TYR A 7 -1.03 -7.02 7.15
CA TYR A 7 -1.14 -5.75 7.85
C TYR A 7 0.26 -5.13 8.01
N VAL A 8 0.43 -3.87 7.58
CA VAL A 8 1.59 -3.06 7.97
C VAL A 8 1.19 -2.24 9.17
N VAL A 9 1.44 -2.77 10.37
CA VAL A 9 1.08 -2.08 11.62
C VAL A 9 2.20 -1.11 11.99
N LEU A 10 2.04 0.17 11.63
CA LEU A 10 2.79 1.25 12.29
C LEU A 10 2.16 1.50 13.67
N ILE A 11 2.64 0.80 14.70
CA ILE A 11 2.24 1.09 16.09
C ILE A 11 2.99 2.35 16.54
N SER A 12 2.46 3.53 16.22
CA SER A 12 2.81 4.73 16.98
C SER A 12 1.97 4.75 18.27
N HIS A 13 2.65 4.95 19.38
CA HIS A 13 2.22 4.60 20.72
C HIS A 13 1.12 5.56 21.24
N THR A 14 -0.16 5.15 21.16
CA THR A 14 -1.23 5.61 22.08
C THR A 14 -2.25 4.48 22.29
N PRO A 15 -2.44 3.95 23.52
CA PRO A 15 -3.25 2.77 23.76
C PRO A 15 -4.74 3.13 23.94
N GLU A 16 -5.53 2.88 22.91
CA GLU A 16 -6.86 2.32 23.12
C GLU A 16 -6.68 0.80 23.10
N VAL A 17 -7.07 0.11 24.17
CA VAL A 17 -6.79 -1.32 24.34
C VAL A 17 -7.73 -2.14 23.46
N TYR A 18 -7.31 -2.45 22.25
CA TYR A 18 -7.97 -3.41 21.37
C TYR A 18 -7.42 -4.82 21.65
N ASN A 19 -8.28 -5.83 21.83
CA ASN A 19 -7.82 -7.20 22.16
C ASN A 19 -7.32 -7.94 20.91
N THR A 20 -7.77 -7.53 19.71
CA THR A 20 -7.38 -8.10 18.43
C THR A 20 -7.23 -7.02 17.35
N LEU A 21 -6.49 -7.32 16.27
CA LEU A 21 -6.41 -6.45 15.09
C LEU A 21 -7.75 -6.30 14.35
N GLU A 22 -8.68 -7.25 14.51
CA GLU A 22 -10.02 -7.16 13.93
C GLU A 22 -10.91 -6.16 14.68
N GLU A 23 -10.64 -5.93 15.96
CA GLU A 23 -11.37 -4.99 16.80
C GLU A 23 -10.87 -3.55 16.68
N CYS A 24 -9.67 -3.32 16.12
CA CYS A 24 -9.10 -1.97 16.03
C CYS A 24 -9.75 -1.13 14.92
N ASP A 25 -10.01 0.14 15.24
CA ASP A 25 -10.37 1.13 14.21
C ASP A 25 -9.16 1.37 13.29
N LYS A 26 -9.36 1.09 12.00
CA LYS A 26 -8.27 1.01 11.02
C LYS A 26 -8.58 1.77 9.74
N ILE A 27 -7.52 2.31 9.14
CA ILE A 27 -7.56 2.94 7.82
C ILE A 27 -7.20 1.88 6.80
N VAL A 28 -8.15 1.53 5.94
CA VAL A 28 -7.93 0.54 4.89
C VAL A 28 -7.55 1.24 3.59
N ILE A 29 -6.40 0.87 3.03
CA ILE A 29 -5.85 1.47 1.81
C ILE A 29 -5.50 0.38 0.81
N TYR A 30 -6.06 0.46 -0.39
CA TYR A 30 -5.72 -0.38 -1.52
C TYR A 30 -4.56 0.25 -2.29
N THR A 31 -3.59 -0.58 -2.66
CA THR A 31 -2.40 -0.17 -3.41
C THR A 31 -2.21 -1.04 -4.64
N ASP A 32 -1.81 -0.42 -5.74
CA ASP A 32 -1.44 -1.12 -6.95
C ASP A 32 -0.29 -0.39 -7.68
N GLY A 33 0.48 -1.16 -8.43
CA GLY A 33 1.54 -0.69 -9.30
C GLY A 33 1.39 -1.32 -10.66
N SER A 34 1.48 -0.51 -11.70
CA SER A 34 1.41 -0.96 -13.09
C SER A 34 2.70 -0.61 -13.81
N TYR A 35 3.06 -1.45 -14.77
CA TYR A 35 4.21 -1.25 -15.64
C TYR A 35 3.81 -1.57 -17.07
N LYS A 36 4.27 -0.73 -18.00
CA LYS A 36 4.12 -0.97 -19.43
C LYS A 36 5.46 -0.77 -20.11
N ASN A 37 5.78 -1.68 -21.02
CA ASN A 37 6.94 -1.58 -21.90
C ASN A 37 6.47 -1.66 -23.36
N ASN A 38 6.94 -0.75 -24.21
CA ASN A 38 6.70 -0.78 -25.64
C ASN A 38 7.86 -0.12 -26.40
N GLU A 39 7.73 -0.02 -27.72
CA GLU A 39 8.68 0.63 -28.62
C GLU A 39 8.98 2.11 -28.29
N LYS A 40 8.14 2.77 -27.48
CA LYS A 40 8.33 4.15 -27.02
C LYS A 40 8.98 4.25 -25.64
N GLY A 41 9.37 3.12 -25.06
CA GLY A 41 10.02 3.03 -23.75
C GLY A 41 9.19 2.29 -22.70
N SER A 42 9.71 2.28 -21.48
CA SER A 42 9.09 1.63 -20.34
C SER A 42 8.69 2.64 -19.28
N TYR A 43 7.47 2.54 -18.78
CA TYR A 43 6.95 3.43 -17.75
C TYR A 43 6.07 2.66 -16.76
N ALA A 44 6.14 3.07 -15.51
CA ALA A 44 5.37 2.55 -14.41
C ALA A 44 4.55 3.65 -13.76
N ARG A 45 3.47 3.25 -13.12
CA ARG A 45 2.53 4.11 -12.40
C ARG A 45 2.12 3.44 -11.12
N ILE A 46 1.76 4.25 -10.14
CA ILE A 46 1.24 3.80 -8.85
C ILE A 46 -0.20 4.28 -8.66
N GLY A 47 -0.95 3.50 -7.90
CA GLY A 47 -2.29 3.81 -7.45
C GLY A 47 -2.43 3.59 -5.95
N VAL A 48 -3.05 4.55 -5.26
CA VAL A 48 -3.44 4.45 -3.85
C VAL A 48 -4.90 4.83 -3.74
N TYR A 49 -5.71 4.00 -3.09
CA TYR A 49 -7.14 4.22 -2.95
C TYR A 49 -7.62 3.87 -1.53
N TYR A 50 -8.24 4.83 -0.85
CA TYR A 50 -8.76 4.63 0.49
C TYR A 50 -10.16 3.99 0.41
N GLU A 51 -10.43 3.00 1.25
CA GLU A 51 -11.71 2.27 1.24
C GLU A 51 -12.92 3.17 1.52
N ASP A 52 -12.74 4.17 2.37
CA ASP A 52 -13.73 5.19 2.72
C ASP A 52 -13.94 6.26 1.63
N ARG A 53 -13.19 6.17 0.51
CA ARG A 53 -13.22 7.08 -0.64
C ARG A 53 -12.81 8.52 -0.34
N THR A 54 -12.17 8.77 0.80
CA THR A 54 -11.70 10.12 1.17
C THR A 54 -10.51 10.57 0.32
N LYS A 55 -9.72 9.63 -0.19
CA LYS A 55 -8.47 9.92 -0.89
C LYS A 55 -8.16 8.90 -1.98
N GLN A 56 -7.68 9.40 -3.12
CA GLN A 56 -7.18 8.60 -4.24
C GLN A 56 -5.97 9.30 -4.85
N ILE A 57 -4.91 8.54 -5.14
CA ILE A 57 -3.68 9.03 -5.77
C ILE A 57 -3.40 8.17 -7.00
N THR A 58 -3.02 8.82 -8.10
CA THR A 58 -2.58 8.14 -9.33
C THR A 58 -1.48 8.97 -9.97
N GLU A 59 -0.25 8.47 -9.95
CA GLU A 59 0.91 9.21 -10.44
C GLU A 59 1.94 8.29 -11.13
N PRO A 60 2.80 8.84 -11.99
CA PRO A 60 3.96 8.11 -12.51
C PRO A 60 4.87 7.65 -11.37
N LEU A 61 5.55 6.51 -11.54
CA LEU A 61 6.64 6.15 -10.65
C LEU A 61 7.79 7.14 -10.87
N SER A 62 8.08 7.95 -9.86
CA SER A 62 9.03 9.08 -9.92
C SER A 62 10.50 8.68 -10.02
N GLU A 63 10.81 7.39 -9.97
CA GLU A 63 12.16 6.84 -9.86
C GLU A 63 12.67 6.32 -11.21
N ASP A 64 13.98 6.36 -11.46
CA ASP A 64 14.53 5.93 -12.76
C ASP A 64 14.28 4.44 -13.05
N LEU A 65 14.19 3.61 -12.00
CA LEU A 65 13.93 2.17 -12.14
C LEU A 65 12.45 1.91 -12.45
N GLN A 66 12.09 1.77 -13.72
CA GLN A 66 10.71 1.48 -14.12
C GLN A 66 10.47 -0.04 -14.15
N THR A 67 9.93 -0.62 -13.08
CA THR A 67 9.53 -2.05 -13.05
C THR A 67 8.21 -2.25 -12.31
N ASN A 68 7.51 -3.34 -12.62
CA ASN A 68 6.22 -3.67 -12.00
C ASN A 68 6.34 -3.87 -10.47
N ASN A 69 7.33 -4.65 -10.04
CA ASN A 69 7.54 -4.97 -8.62
C ASN A 69 7.91 -3.73 -7.81
N TYR A 70 8.74 -2.86 -8.39
CA TYR A 70 9.10 -1.62 -7.72
C TYR A 70 7.93 -0.64 -7.65
N ALA A 71 7.13 -0.52 -8.71
CA ALA A 71 5.89 0.27 -8.66
C ALA A 71 4.93 -0.21 -7.58
N LYS A 72 4.77 -1.53 -7.43
CA LYS A 72 3.89 -2.13 -6.41
C LYS A 72 4.39 -1.87 -4.98
N LEU A 73 5.70 -1.98 -4.74
CA LEU A 73 6.29 -1.59 -3.43
C LEU A 73 6.19 -0.09 -3.17
N TYR A 74 6.49 0.74 -4.18
CA TYR A 74 6.45 2.19 -4.06
C TYR A 74 5.02 2.69 -3.78
N ALA A 75 3.99 2.05 -4.35
CA ALA A 75 2.59 2.35 -4.01
C ALA A 75 2.30 2.18 -2.50
N VAL A 76 2.89 1.17 -1.85
CA VAL A 76 2.80 0.98 -0.39
C VAL A 76 3.50 2.11 0.36
N ILE A 77 4.75 2.43 -0.03
CA ILE A 77 5.51 3.54 0.56
C ILE A 77 4.69 4.84 0.46
N ARG A 78 4.14 5.11 -0.72
CA ARG A 78 3.36 6.31 -0.99
C ARG A 78 2.09 6.39 -0.15
N ALA A 79 1.39 5.27 0.04
CA ALA A 79 0.25 5.19 0.93
C ALA A 79 0.62 5.56 2.38
N LEU A 80 1.75 5.05 2.88
CA LEU A 80 2.24 5.34 4.24
C LEU A 80 2.70 6.79 4.41
N GLU A 81 3.36 7.36 3.40
CA GLU A 81 3.80 8.76 3.40
C GLU A 81 2.62 9.74 3.42
N THR A 82 1.58 9.44 2.64
CA THR A 82 0.44 10.33 2.43
C THR A 82 -0.70 10.10 3.41
N CYS A 83 -0.62 9.07 4.25
CA CYS A 83 -1.56 8.89 5.35
C CYS A 83 -1.35 9.97 6.42
N GLU A 84 -2.36 10.82 6.58
CA GLU A 84 -2.34 11.94 7.54
C GLU A 84 -2.49 11.47 8.98
N ASN A 85 -3.31 10.43 9.20
CA ASN A 85 -3.55 9.89 10.53
C ASN A 85 -2.67 8.65 10.80
N LYS A 86 -1.45 8.93 11.25
CA LYS A 86 -0.43 7.92 11.58
C LYS A 86 -0.61 7.27 12.96
N LEU A 87 -1.62 7.71 13.73
CA LEU A 87 -1.95 7.17 15.05
C LEU A 87 -2.91 5.97 14.96
N LYS A 88 -3.60 5.81 13.82
CA LYS A 88 -4.46 4.63 13.56
C LYS A 88 -3.66 3.49 12.96
N VAL A 89 -4.18 2.28 13.16
CA VAL A 89 -3.71 1.10 12.42
C VAL A 89 -3.99 1.29 10.93
N ILE A 90 -3.00 1.02 10.09
CA ILE A 90 -3.11 1.09 8.62
C ILE A 90 -3.14 -0.34 8.07
N GLU A 91 -4.23 -0.70 7.41
CA GLU A 91 -4.33 -1.96 6.66
C GLU A 91 -4.06 -1.69 5.17
N ILE A 92 -2.94 -2.19 4.66
CA ILE A 92 -2.60 -2.11 3.25
C ILE A 92 -3.10 -3.36 2.54
N LYS A 93 -3.97 -3.19 1.54
CA LYS A 93 -4.45 -4.25 0.67
C LYS A 93 -3.72 -4.17 -0.68
N SER A 94 -3.05 -5.26 -1.04
CA SER A 94 -2.36 -5.41 -2.33
C SER A 94 -2.60 -6.81 -2.89
N ASP A 95 -2.69 -6.92 -4.21
CA ASP A 95 -2.77 -8.20 -4.92
C ASP A 95 -1.39 -8.83 -5.20
N SER A 96 -0.32 -8.12 -4.84
CA SER A 96 1.04 -8.46 -5.17
C SER A 96 1.65 -9.43 -4.17
N LEU A 97 1.84 -10.70 -4.57
CA LEU A 97 2.60 -11.66 -3.78
C LEU A 97 4.01 -11.17 -3.46
N PHE A 98 4.65 -10.43 -4.39
CA PHE A 98 5.97 -9.86 -4.15
C PHE A 98 5.98 -8.87 -2.98
N VAL A 99 5.00 -7.96 -2.92
CA VAL A 99 4.86 -7.01 -1.79
C VAL A 99 4.63 -7.77 -0.50
N ILE A 100 3.69 -8.72 -0.54
CA ILE A 100 3.32 -9.56 0.60
C ILE A 100 4.53 -10.32 1.16
N ASP A 101 5.29 -10.97 0.29
CA ASP A 101 6.43 -11.81 0.70
C ASP A 101 7.61 -10.95 1.16
N SER A 102 7.78 -9.74 0.62
CA SER A 102 8.82 -8.80 1.06
C SER A 102 8.62 -8.27 2.48
N LEU A 103 7.40 -8.37 3.02
CA LEU A 103 7.04 -7.88 4.35
C LEU A 103 6.99 -9.00 5.41
N LYS A 104 7.11 -10.26 5.01
CA LYS A 104 7.21 -11.39 5.94
C LYS A 104 8.64 -11.47 6.45
N THR A 105 8.81 -11.37 7.76
CA THR A 105 10.08 -11.65 8.44
C THR A 105 10.04 -13.06 9.03
#